data_AF-A0A937X2Z4-F1
#
_entry.id   AF-A0A937X2Z4-F1
#
_cell.length_a   1.000
_cell.length_b   1.000
_cell.length_c   1.000
_cell.angle_alpha   90.00
_cell.angle_beta   90.00
_cell.angle_gamma   90.00
#
_symmetry.space_group_name_H-M   'P 1'
#
loop_
_entity.id
_entity.type
_entity.pdbx_description
1 polymer ?
#
loop_
_entity_poly.entity_id
_entity_poly.type
_entity_poly.pdbx_seq_one_letter_code
_entity_poly.pdbx_strand_id
1 'polypeptide(L)'
;MPRMDGIEMMRAIKAFDPSVEIIVLTGFGTLEMTIDVLRYGGYDFLKKPDEIPQRIRPTVQRAWEKRQLGLLNARLVHSLEEANILLEQRIQEKTKALEETNAQIENTLLTLAEINQRLREASFIDETTGLFNRQYFEQHVYEDVARAKRYLWDFALVILEFDFEERA
;
A
#
# COMPACT_ATOMS: atom_id res chain seq x y z
N MET A 1 -50.29 -27.64 11.39
CA MET A 1 -49.65 -28.68 12.23
C MET A 1 -50.01 -28.39 13.68
N PRO A 2 -50.47 -29.34 14.51
CA PRO A 2 -51.15 -29.01 15.76
C PRO A 2 -50.26 -28.69 16.97
N ARG A 3 -48.93 -28.58 16.80
CA ARG A 3 -47.99 -28.48 17.94
C ARG A 3 -46.91 -27.38 17.85
N MET A 4 -46.84 -26.61 16.77
CA MET A 4 -45.85 -25.55 16.63
C MET A 4 -46.43 -24.41 15.79
N ASP A 5 -46.31 -23.18 16.28
CA ASP A 5 -46.74 -21.99 15.55
C ASP A 5 -45.80 -21.77 14.34
N GLY A 6 -46.37 -21.42 13.19
CA GLY A 6 -45.60 -21.20 11.96
C GLY A 6 -44.61 -20.05 12.11
N ILE A 7 -44.93 -19.05 12.94
CA ILE A 7 -44.04 -17.92 13.24
C ILE A 7 -42.86 -18.36 14.11
N GLU A 8 -43.08 -19.20 15.13
CA GLU A 8 -42.01 -19.75 15.96
C GLU A 8 -41.02 -20.56 15.12
N MET A 9 -41.53 -21.34 14.16
CA MET A 9 -40.70 -22.06 13.19
C MET A 9 -39.83 -21.11 12.36
N MET A 10 -40.42 -20.04 11.84
CA MET A 10 -39.69 -19.05 11.05
C MET A 10 -38.57 -18.39 11.84
N ARG A 11 -38.86 -18.00 13.09
CA ARG A 11 -37.85 -17.41 13.98
C ARG A 11 -36.72 -18.39 14.25
N ALA A 12 -37.04 -19.66 14.53
CA ALA A 12 -36.02 -20.69 14.75
C ALA A 12 -35.13 -20.92 13.52
N ILE A 13 -35.72 -20.97 12.32
CA ILE A 13 -34.97 -21.11 11.05
C ILE A 13 -34.06 -19.91 10.83
N LYS A 14 -34.57 -18.68 10.99
CA LYS A 14 -33.79 -17.45 10.80
C LYS A 14 -32.69 -17.27 11.85
N ALA A 15 -32.91 -17.75 13.07
CA ALA A 15 -31.88 -17.76 14.11
C ALA A 15 -30.76 -18.76 13.78
N PHE A 16 -31.10 -19.89 13.18
CA PHE A 16 -30.12 -20.89 12.74
C PHE A 16 -29.34 -20.44 11.49
N ASP A 17 -30.05 -19.97 10.46
CA ASP A 17 -29.46 -19.44 9.23
C ASP A 17 -30.29 -18.27 8.70
N PRO A 18 -29.83 -17.03 8.92
CA PRO A 18 -30.51 -15.83 8.45
C PRO A 18 -30.69 -15.76 6.92
N SER A 19 -29.84 -16.47 6.16
CA SER A 19 -29.85 -16.47 4.69
C SER A 19 -31.02 -17.27 4.08
N VAL A 20 -31.69 -18.12 4.87
CA VAL A 20 -32.79 -18.96 4.38
C VAL A 20 -34.00 -18.10 4.07
N GLU A 21 -34.43 -18.06 2.81
CA GLU A 21 -35.68 -17.41 2.42
C GLU A 21 -36.88 -18.33 2.68
N ILE A 22 -37.86 -17.84 3.45
CA ILE A 22 -39.01 -18.66 3.90
C ILE A 22 -40.28 -18.22 3.16
N ILE A 23 -40.92 -19.15 2.45
CA ILE A 23 -42.20 -18.91 1.76
C ILE A 23 -43.31 -19.60 2.55
N VAL A 24 -44.31 -18.83 2.98
CA VAL A 24 -45.42 -19.35 3.81
C VAL A 24 -46.61 -19.71 2.93
N LEU A 25 -47.17 -20.91 3.13
CA LEU A 25 -48.37 -21.37 2.42
C LEU A 25 -49.53 -21.58 3.40
N THR A 26 -50.67 -20.91 3.22
CA THR A 26 -51.85 -21.08 4.11
C THR A 26 -53.17 -21.20 3.35
N GLY A 27 -54.15 -21.90 3.93
CA GLY A 27 -55.54 -21.92 3.44
C GLY A 27 -56.42 -20.79 3.98
N PHE A 28 -56.03 -20.15 5.09
CA PHE A 28 -56.70 -18.99 5.68
C PHE A 28 -55.69 -17.84 5.73
N GLY A 29 -55.72 -16.99 4.71
CA GLY A 29 -54.84 -15.82 4.61
C GLY A 29 -55.57 -14.55 4.99
N THR A 30 -55.43 -14.10 6.24
CA THR A 30 -55.80 -12.74 6.63
C THR A 30 -54.63 -11.80 6.34
N LEU A 31 -54.94 -10.52 6.12
CA LEU A 31 -53.92 -9.49 5.89
C LEU A 31 -52.92 -9.41 7.07
N GLU A 32 -53.42 -9.56 8.30
CA GLU A 32 -52.62 -9.56 9.53
C GLU A 32 -51.56 -10.67 9.52
N MET A 33 -51.92 -11.88 9.11
CA MET A 33 -50.98 -13.00 9.02
C MET A 33 -49.87 -12.74 7.99
N THR A 34 -50.20 -12.12 6.85
CA THR A 34 -49.20 -11.74 5.84
C THR A 34 -48.21 -10.71 6.38
N ILE A 35 -48.70 -9.74 7.15
CA ILE A 35 -47.84 -8.72 7.79
C ILE A 35 -46.90 -9.38 8.79
N ASP A 36 -47.40 -10.30 9.62
CA ASP A 36 -46.58 -11.01 10.58
C ASP A 36 -45.49 -11.86 9.91
N VAL A 37 -45.84 -12.57 8.83
CA VAL A 37 -44.86 -13.35 8.05
C VAL A 37 -43.72 -12.46 7.56
N LEU A 38 -44.02 -11.29 6.98
CA LEU A 38 -42.98 -10.36 6.52
C LEU A 38 -42.16 -9.79 7.69
N ARG A 39 -42.82 -9.41 8.80
CA ARG A 39 -42.14 -8.90 10.01
C ARG A 39 -41.16 -9.90 10.60
N TYR A 40 -41.47 -11.20 10.54
CA TYR A 40 -40.61 -12.27 11.07
C TYR A 40 -39.65 -12.86 10.03
N GLY A 41 -39.39 -12.14 8.94
CA GLY A 41 -38.36 -12.52 7.95
C GLY A 41 -38.82 -13.54 6.92
N GLY A 42 -40.12 -13.68 6.72
CA GLY A 42 -40.69 -14.38 5.56
C GLY A 42 -40.38 -13.63 4.28
N TYR A 43 -40.06 -14.39 3.23
CA TYR A 43 -39.77 -13.86 1.90
C TYR A 43 -41.06 -13.50 1.15
N ASP A 44 -42.02 -14.43 1.14
CA ASP A 44 -43.31 -14.26 0.47
C ASP A 44 -44.36 -15.16 1.12
N PHE A 45 -45.61 -14.88 0.81
CA PHE A 45 -46.78 -15.58 1.29
C PHE A 45 -47.67 -15.98 0.12
N LEU A 46 -48.12 -17.24 0.08
CA LEU A 46 -49.00 -17.76 -0.95
C LEU A 46 -50.25 -18.42 -0.35
N LYS A 47 -51.41 -17.99 -0.84
CA LYS A 47 -52.73 -18.51 -0.45
C LYS A 47 -53.06 -19.79 -1.22
N LYS A 48 -53.44 -20.83 -0.46
CA LYS A 48 -53.96 -22.09 -0.98
C LYS A 48 -55.48 -22.01 -1.20
N PRO A 49 -56.03 -22.74 -2.20
CA PRO A 49 -55.31 -23.44 -3.27
C PRO A 49 -54.95 -22.52 -4.45
N ASP A 50 -55.55 -21.34 -4.53
CA ASP A 50 -55.68 -20.54 -5.75
C ASP A 50 -54.35 -20.01 -6.30
N GLU A 51 -53.41 -19.61 -5.42
CA GLU A 51 -52.17 -18.95 -5.86
C GLU A 51 -51.04 -19.93 -6.17
N ILE A 52 -51.08 -21.14 -5.63
CA ILE A 52 -49.98 -22.11 -5.75
C ILE A 52 -49.65 -22.42 -7.22
N PRO A 53 -50.62 -22.78 -8.10
CA PRO A 53 -50.29 -23.21 -9.46
C PRO A 53 -49.56 -22.15 -10.28
N GLN A 54 -49.85 -20.87 -10.04
CA GLN A 54 -49.34 -19.75 -10.84
C GLN A 54 -48.11 -19.08 -10.21
N ARG A 55 -48.04 -19.01 -8.87
CA ARG A 55 -47.01 -18.21 -8.17
C ARG A 55 -45.89 -19.02 -7.54
N ILE A 56 -46.06 -20.31 -7.24
CA ILE A 56 -45.04 -21.06 -6.48
C ILE A 56 -43.69 -21.12 -7.18
N ARG A 57 -43.68 -21.44 -8.49
CA ARG A 57 -42.44 -21.53 -9.28
C ARG A 57 -41.69 -20.20 -9.35
N PRO A 58 -42.29 -19.08 -9.80
CA PRO A 58 -41.58 -17.80 -9.87
C PRO A 58 -41.22 -17.24 -8.48
N THR A 59 -41.98 -17.52 -7.43
CA THR A 59 -41.62 -17.09 -6.06
C THR A 59 -40.42 -17.89 -5.52
N VAL A 60 -40.40 -19.22 -5.69
CA VAL A 60 -39.25 -20.05 -5.28
C VAL A 60 -37.98 -19.66 -6.04
N GLN A 61 -38.10 -19.43 -7.35
CA GLN A 61 -36.95 -19.02 -8.18
C GLN A 61 -36.33 -17.71 -7.66
N ARG A 62 -37.14 -16.68 -7.45
CA ARG A 62 -36.65 -15.37 -6.96
C ARG A 62 -36.10 -15.46 -5.52
N ALA A 63 -36.71 -16.28 -4.67
CA ALA A 63 -36.19 -16.54 -3.32
C ALA A 63 -34.81 -17.20 -3.36
N TRP A 64 -34.64 -18.19 -4.23
CA TRP A 64 -33.37 -18.87 -4.41
C TRP A 64 -32.29 -17.91 -4.95
N GLU A 65 -32.59 -17.14 -5.99
CA GLU A 65 -31.67 -16.14 -6.55
C GLU A 65 -31.23 -15.11 -5.49
N LYS A 66 -32.18 -14.58 -4.71
CA LYS A 66 -31.87 -13.63 -3.63
C LYS A 66 -30.93 -14.25 -2.60
N ARG A 67 -31.17 -15.49 -2.19
CA ARG A 67 -30.28 -16.20 -1.26
C ARG A 67 -28.88 -16.39 -1.85
N GLN A 68 -28.77 -16.83 -3.11
CA GLN A 68 -27.48 -17.03 -3.75
C GLN A 68 -26.69 -15.72 -3.85
N LEU A 69 -27.35 -14.62 -4.23
CA LEU A 69 -26.73 -13.30 -4.26
C LEU A 69 -26.25 -12.85 -2.88
N GLY A 70 -27.04 -13.06 -1.83
CA GLY A 70 -26.64 -12.74 -0.46
C GLY A 70 -25.42 -13.53 0.01
N LEU A 71 -25.39 -14.84 -0.25
CA LEU A 71 -24.26 -15.71 0.09
C LEU A 71 -23.00 -15.36 -0.69
N LEU A 72 -23.13 -15.08 -1.98
CA LEU A 72 -22.01 -14.66 -2.83
C LEU A 72 -21.45 -13.32 -2.35
N ASN A 73 -22.31 -12.35 -2.07
CA ASN A 73 -21.88 -11.05 -1.56
C ASN A 73 -21.12 -11.19 -0.24
N ALA A 74 -21.64 -11.96 0.72
CA ALA A 74 -20.95 -12.21 1.98
C ALA A 74 -19.56 -12.84 1.77
N ARG A 75 -19.44 -13.79 0.84
CA ARG A 75 -18.16 -14.42 0.49
C ARG A 75 -17.19 -13.44 -0.16
N LEU A 76 -17.67 -12.60 -1.07
CA LEU A 76 -16.86 -11.59 -1.75
C LEU A 76 -16.35 -10.53 -0.77
N VAL A 77 -17.21 -10.04 0.12
CA VAL A 77 -16.82 -9.10 1.18
C VAL A 77 -15.71 -9.69 2.04
N HIS A 78 -15.88 -10.94 2.50
CA HIS A 78 -14.87 -11.61 3.30
C HIS A 78 -13.52 -11.75 2.55
N SER A 79 -13.56 -12.18 1.28
CA SER A 79 -12.34 -12.30 0.47
C SER A 79 -11.66 -10.95 0.22
N LEU A 80 -12.42 -9.86 0.08
CA LEU A 80 -11.88 -8.50 -0.05
C LEU A 80 -11.21 -8.03 1.25
N GLU A 81 -11.82 -8.32 2.40
CA GLU A 81 -11.23 -8.01 3.70
C GLU A 81 -9.89 -8.73 3.89
N GLU A 82 -9.83 -10.03 3.58
CA GLU A 82 -8.58 -10.81 3.63
C GLU A 82 -7.50 -10.24 2.68
N ALA A 83 -7.87 -9.91 1.45
CA ALA A 83 -6.96 -9.34 0.47
C ALA A 83 -6.43 -7.97 0.92
N ASN A 84 -7.27 -7.13 1.53
CA ASN A 84 -6.86 -5.83 2.04
C ASN A 84 -5.86 -5.97 3.18
N ILE A 85 -6.10 -6.88 4.14
CA ILE A 85 -5.15 -7.15 5.24
C ILE A 85 -3.79 -7.55 4.68
N LEU A 86 -3.76 -8.46 3.69
CA LEU A 86 -2.52 -8.90 3.06
C LEU A 86 -1.80 -7.76 2.32
N LEU A 87 -2.55 -6.91 1.61
CA LEU A 87 -1.99 -5.77 0.90
C LEU A 87 -1.40 -4.73 1.85
N GLU A 88 -2.08 -4.44 2.96
CA GLU A 88 -1.58 -3.53 4.00
C GLU A 88 -0.27 -4.04 4.61
N GLN A 89 -0.19 -5.33 4.92
CA GLN A 89 1.06 -5.96 5.39
C GLN A 89 2.19 -5.80 4.36
N ARG A 90 1.90 -6.08 3.09
CA ARG A 90 2.90 -5.99 2.02
C ARG A 90 3.37 -4.55 1.77
N ILE A 91 2.47 -3.58 1.89
CA ILE A 91 2.81 -2.16 1.83
C ILE A 91 3.74 -1.81 2.99
N GLN A 92 3.40 -2.21 4.22
CA GLN A 92 4.23 -1.95 5.40
C GLN A 92 5.63 -2.54 5.26
N GLU A 93 5.75 -3.80 4.84
CA GLU A 93 7.04 -4.46 4.59
C GLU A 93 7.86 -3.74 3.53
N LYS A 94 7.24 -3.36 2.41
CA LYS A 94 7.92 -2.65 1.33
C LYS A 94 8.37 -1.25 1.74
N THR A 95 7.54 -0.52 2.48
CA THR A 95 7.89 0.81 2.98
C THR A 95 9.09 0.71 3.91
N LYS A 96 9.10 -0.26 4.83
CA LYS A 96 10.25 -0.49 5.72
C LYS A 96 11.53 -0.81 4.95
N ALA A 97 11.46 -1.74 3.98
CA ALA A 97 12.62 -2.08 3.15
C ALA A 97 13.13 -0.88 2.32
N LEU A 98 12.22 -0.02 1.87
CA LEU A 98 12.56 1.21 1.15
C LEU A 98 13.27 2.20 2.07
N GLU A 99 12.78 2.40 3.29
CA GLU A 99 13.43 3.26 4.30
C GLU A 99 14.83 2.76 4.65
N GLU A 100 15.00 1.45 4.84
CA GLU A 100 16.31 0.83 5.09
C GLU A 100 17.27 1.06 3.91
N THR A 101 16.79 0.90 2.68
CA THR A 101 17.59 1.12 1.47
C THR A 101 17.97 2.59 1.32
N ASN A 102 17.05 3.52 1.59
CA ASN A 102 17.33 4.95 1.54
C ASN A 102 18.40 5.35 2.58
N ALA A 103 18.30 4.84 3.81
CA ALA A 103 19.33 5.07 4.82
C ALA A 103 20.71 4.51 4.40
N GLN A 104 20.75 3.37 3.72
CA GLN A 104 21.99 2.82 3.16
C GLN A 104 22.56 3.71 2.06
N ILE A 105 21.72 4.25 1.18
CA ILE A 105 22.15 5.18 0.12
C ILE A 105 22.75 6.44 0.73
N GLU A 106 22.10 7.03 1.73
CA GLU A 106 22.61 8.23 2.42
C GLU A 106 23.99 7.99 3.04
N ASN A 107 24.17 6.87 3.75
CA ASN A 107 25.46 6.48 4.32
C ASN A 107 26.54 6.25 3.24
N THR A 108 26.15 5.65 2.11
CA THR A 108 27.05 5.42 0.98
C THR A 108 27.49 6.73 0.34
N LEU A 109 26.58 7.68 0.17
CA LEU A 109 26.88 9.01 -0.37
C LEU A 109 27.84 9.79 0.54
N LEU A 110 27.65 9.73 1.86
CA LEU A 110 28.56 10.35 2.83
C LEU A 110 29.96 9.74 2.74
N THR A 111 30.05 8.41 2.69
CA THR A 111 31.32 7.68 2.57
C THR A 111 32.03 8.03 1.26
N LEU A 112 31.28 8.11 0.16
CA LEU A 112 31.81 8.46 -1.15
C LEU A 112 32.35 9.91 -1.17
N ALA A 113 31.63 10.84 -0.53
CA ALA A 113 32.09 12.22 -0.39
C ALA A 113 33.41 12.29 0.40
N GLU A 114 33.52 11.56 1.51
CA GLU A 114 34.73 11.50 2.32
C GLU A 114 35.92 10.91 1.54
N ILE A 115 35.71 9.78 0.86
CA ILE A 115 36.76 9.15 0.05
C ILE A 115 37.21 10.07 -1.08
N ASN A 116 36.28 10.71 -1.79
CA ASN A 116 36.61 11.64 -2.86
C ASN A 116 37.39 12.86 -2.34
N GLN A 117 37.06 13.36 -1.14
CA GLN A 117 37.83 14.43 -0.51
C GLN A 117 39.27 13.97 -0.22
N ARG A 118 39.44 12.80 0.41
CA ARG A 118 40.78 12.25 0.70
C ARG A 118 41.61 12.01 -0.55
N LEU A 119 40.97 11.52 -1.64
CA LEU A 119 41.64 11.34 -2.93
C LEU A 119 42.11 12.66 -3.53
N ARG A 120 41.29 13.72 -3.44
CA ARG A 120 41.70 15.06 -3.89
C ARG A 120 42.90 15.57 -3.10
N GLU A 121 42.90 15.38 -1.79
CA GLU A 121 44.01 15.77 -0.91
C GLU A 121 45.29 14.97 -1.22
N ALA A 122 45.17 13.67 -1.50
CA ALA A 122 46.31 12.83 -1.87
C ALA A 122 46.86 13.12 -3.28
N SER A 123 46.01 13.59 -4.19
CA SER A 123 46.38 13.92 -5.58
C SER A 123 47.21 15.19 -5.71
N PHE A 124 47.42 15.95 -4.62
CA PHE A 124 48.14 17.24 -4.66
C PHE A 124 49.60 17.17 -5.08
N ILE A 125 50.20 15.99 -5.21
CA ILE A 125 51.57 15.82 -5.67
C ILE A 125 51.56 15.29 -7.11
N ASP A 126 52.28 15.98 -8.00
CA ASP A 126 52.52 15.54 -9.37
C ASP A 126 53.45 14.32 -9.38
N GLU A 127 53.00 13.20 -9.94
CA GLU A 127 53.74 11.92 -9.92
C GLU A 127 55.07 11.98 -10.70
N THR A 128 55.20 12.89 -11.67
CA THR A 128 56.38 12.99 -12.52
C THR A 128 57.51 13.82 -11.92
N THR A 129 57.15 14.83 -11.11
CA THR A 129 58.11 15.78 -10.53
C THR A 129 58.24 15.66 -9.01
N GLY A 130 57.26 15.06 -8.33
CA GLY A 130 57.17 15.04 -6.87
C GLY A 130 56.84 16.41 -6.26
N LEU A 131 56.52 17.41 -7.08
CA LEU A 131 56.13 18.76 -6.66
C LEU A 131 54.62 18.86 -6.47
N PHE A 132 54.17 19.92 -5.80
CA PHE A 132 52.74 20.20 -5.71
C PHE A 132 52.16 20.48 -7.11
N ASN A 133 51.03 19.85 -7.41
CA ASN A 133 50.38 19.99 -8.69
C ASN A 133 49.68 21.36 -8.82
N ARG A 134 49.23 21.67 -10.04
CA ARG A 134 48.52 22.93 -10.34
C ARG A 134 47.27 23.12 -9.47
N GLN A 135 46.54 22.04 -9.17
CA GLN A 135 45.31 22.10 -8.39
C GLN A 135 45.57 22.53 -6.93
N TYR A 136 46.65 22.03 -6.32
CA TYR A 136 47.10 22.47 -5.00
C TYR A 136 47.40 23.97 -4.98
N PHE A 137 48.14 24.45 -5.99
CA PHE A 137 48.48 25.86 -6.13
C PHE A 137 47.21 26.74 -6.25
N GLU A 138 46.28 26.40 -7.13
CA GLU A 138 45.03 27.15 -7.32
C GLU A 138 44.17 27.20 -6.05
N GLN A 139 44.14 26.11 -5.25
CA GLN A 139 43.40 26.09 -3.99
C GLN A 139 44.06 26.90 -2.86
N HIS A 140 45.38 26.86 -2.72
CA HIS A 140 46.05 27.41 -1.53
C HIS A 140 46.62 28.82 -1.72
N VAL A 141 46.91 29.23 -2.96
CA VAL A 141 47.56 30.54 -3.22
C VAL A 141 46.73 31.71 -2.66
N TYR A 142 45.40 31.65 -2.76
CA TYR A 142 44.52 32.70 -2.24
C TYR A 142 44.54 32.76 -0.72
N GLU A 143 44.57 31.60 -0.04
CA GLU A 143 44.65 31.52 1.42
C GLU A 143 46.01 31.99 1.94
N ASP A 144 47.09 31.64 1.24
CA ASP A 144 48.45 32.07 1.57
C ASP A 144 48.62 33.57 1.41
N VAL A 145 48.08 34.15 0.34
CA VAL A 145 48.06 35.61 0.15
C VAL A 145 47.22 36.29 1.24
N ALA A 146 46.07 35.72 1.60
CA ALA A 146 45.22 36.26 2.67
C ALA A 146 45.92 36.21 4.04
N ARG A 147 46.61 35.10 4.35
CA ARG A 147 47.44 34.95 5.56
C ARG A 147 48.59 35.96 5.57
N ALA A 148 49.33 36.08 4.47
CA ALA A 148 50.44 37.01 4.37
C ALA A 148 49.99 38.46 4.62
N LYS A 149 48.86 38.88 4.04
CA LYS A 149 48.24 40.18 4.33
C LYS A 149 47.85 40.35 5.79
N ARG A 150 47.26 39.31 6.41
CA ARG A 150 46.80 39.36 7.80
C ARG A 150 47.97 39.46 8.80
N TYR A 151 49.07 38.77 8.53
CA TYR A 151 50.23 38.72 9.42
C TYR A 151 51.37 39.66 9.02
N LEU A 152 51.17 40.48 7.98
CA LEU A 152 52.18 41.40 7.43
C LEU A 152 53.47 40.66 7.02
N TRP A 153 53.34 39.48 6.44
CA TRP A 153 54.46 38.72 5.90
C TRP A 153 54.69 39.10 4.43
N ASP A 154 55.96 39.17 4.03
CA ASP A 154 56.35 39.33 2.64
C ASP A 154 55.99 38.06 1.85
N PHE A 155 55.23 38.20 0.77
CA PHE A 155 54.82 37.11 -0.11
C PHE A 155 55.42 37.31 -1.51
N ALA A 156 56.07 36.27 -2.04
CA ALA A 156 56.62 36.25 -3.38
C ALA A 156 56.13 35.02 -4.14
N LEU A 157 55.74 35.21 -5.40
CA LEU A 157 55.35 34.13 -6.32
C LEU A 157 56.38 34.05 -7.45
N VAL A 158 56.88 32.85 -7.71
CA VAL A 158 57.82 32.57 -8.81
C VAL A 158 57.13 31.67 -9.82
N ILE A 159 57.07 32.10 -11.07
CA ILE A 159 56.55 31.33 -12.20
C ILE A 159 57.75 31.00 -13.09
N LEU A 160 57.98 29.71 -13.34
CA LEU A 160 59.07 29.21 -14.18
C LEU A 160 58.45 28.58 -15.43
N GLU A 161 58.89 29.01 -16.60
CA GLU A 161 58.54 28.41 -17.89
C GLU A 161 59.83 27.84 -18.48
N PHE A 162 59.80 26.56 -18.85
CA PHE A 162 60.95 25.90 -19.47
C PHE A 162 60.72 25.82 -20.96
N ASP A 163 61.53 26.54 -21.75
CA ASP A 163 61.55 26.41 -23.20
C ASP A 163 62.21 25.07 -23.57
N PHE A 164 61.42 24.12 -24.08
CA PHE A 164 61.96 22.95 -24.76
C PHE A 164 62.12 23.27 -26.24
N GLU A 165 63.36 23.44 -26.68
CA GLU A 165 63.69 23.42 -28.11
C GLU A 165 63.40 22.02 -28.66
N GLU A 166 62.45 21.91 -29.60
CA GLU A 166 62.29 20.71 -30.44
C GLU A 166 63.61 20.45 -31.15
N ARG A 167 64.36 19.45 -30.68
CA ARG A 167 65.49 18.92 -31.43
C ARG A 167 64.93 18.14 -32.63
N ALA A 168 65.04 18.76 -33.79
CA ALA A 168 64.85 18.18 -35.11
C ALA A 168 65.72 16.94 -35.37
#